data_AF-A0A534N8W4-F1
#
_entry.id   AF-A0A534N8W4-F1
#
_cell.length_a   1.000
_cell.length_b   1.000
_cell.length_c   1.000
_cell.angle_alpha   90.00
_cell.angle_beta   90.00
_cell.angle_gamma   90.00
#
_symmetry.space_group_name_H-M   'P 1'
#
loop_
_entity.id
_entity.type
_entity.pdbx_description
1 polymer ?
#
loop_
_entity_poly.entity_id
_entity_poly.type
_entity_poly.pdbx_seq_one_letter_code
_entity_poly.pdbx_strand_id
1 'polypeptide(L)'
;MVAGQVAHLLGIVPLTFAKEIAVDGKKIKIKRQSESGYDVVETELPALVSTTSGINEPRYPQLKGIMAAKKKEIKKYTAVDLGLGADQVGASGAREKVLTVGRPPARQAGKKITDEGEGGKQIADFLAELKII
;
A
#
# COMPACT_ATOMS: atom_id res chain seq x y z
N MET A 1 3.17 3.59 -4.43
CA MET A 1 4.19 4.36 -5.18
C MET A 1 5.61 4.09 -4.67
N VAL A 2 5.90 4.29 -3.37
CA VAL A 2 7.26 4.19 -2.80
C VAL A 2 7.99 2.87 -3.14
N ALA A 3 7.36 1.71 -2.90
CA ALA A 3 7.98 0.41 -3.16
C ALA A 3 8.46 0.24 -4.62
N GLY A 4 7.64 0.65 -5.60
CA GLY A 4 8.00 0.58 -7.02
C GLY A 4 9.13 1.56 -7.38
N GLN A 5 9.13 2.76 -6.80
CA GLN A 5 10.20 3.73 -7.00
C GLN A 5 11.53 3.22 -6.46
N VAL A 6 11.54 2.63 -5.26
CA VAL A 6 12.74 2.05 -4.65
C VAL A 6 13.25 0.88 -5.50
N ALA A 7 12.37 0.00 -5.97
CA ALA A 7 12.77 -1.11 -6.84
C ALA A 7 13.41 -0.62 -8.15
N HIS A 8 12.85 0.43 -8.76
CA HIS A 8 13.40 1.05 -9.96
C HIS A 8 14.79 1.66 -9.71
N LEU A 9 14.97 2.43 -8.63
CA LEU A 9 16.26 3.03 -8.26
C LEU A 9 17.34 1.98 -8.00
N LEU A 10 16.96 0.82 -7.44
CA LEU A 10 17.86 -0.30 -7.17
C LEU A 10 18.06 -1.24 -8.38
N GLY A 11 17.29 -1.08 -9.46
CA GLY A 11 17.35 -1.96 -10.62
C GLY A 11 16.88 -3.40 -10.34
N ILE A 12 16.00 -3.60 -9.37
CA ILE A 12 15.49 -4.93 -8.97
C ILE A 12 14.00 -5.09 -9.27
N VAL A 13 13.55 -6.34 -9.42
CA VAL A 13 12.17 -6.65 -9.78
C VAL A 13 11.22 -6.34 -8.61
N PRO A 14 10.16 -5.51 -8.81
CA PRO A 14 9.14 -5.28 -7.79
C PRO A 14 8.04 -6.35 -7.84
N LEU A 15 7.84 -7.03 -6.72
CA LEU A 15 6.71 -7.91 -6.44
C LEU A 15 5.73 -7.23 -5.49
N THR A 16 4.75 -6.53 -6.05
CA THR A 16 3.80 -5.74 -5.25
C THR A 16 2.56 -6.52 -4.83
N PHE A 17 1.91 -6.05 -3.76
CA PHE A 17 0.63 -6.54 -3.24
C PHE A 17 0.64 -8.03 -2.82
N ALA A 18 1.75 -8.49 -2.23
CA ALA A 18 1.87 -9.87 -1.76
C ALA A 18 0.91 -10.15 -0.59
N LYS A 19 0.16 -11.25 -0.71
CA LYS A 19 -0.67 -11.87 0.32
C LYS A 19 -0.06 -13.15 0.89
N GLU A 20 0.78 -13.82 0.12
CA GLU A 20 1.61 -14.95 0.55
C GLU A 20 2.98 -14.82 -0.11
N ILE A 21 4.01 -15.29 0.58
CA ILE A 21 5.39 -15.31 0.08
C ILE A 21 5.97 -16.69 0.35
N ALA A 22 6.54 -17.31 -0.67
CA ALA A 22 7.32 -18.54 -0.59
C ALA A 22 8.70 -18.29 -1.22
N VAL A 23 9.76 -18.71 -0.54
CA VAL A 23 11.14 -18.59 -1.01
C VAL A 23 11.74 -20.00 -1.06
N ASP A 24 12.26 -20.37 -2.22
CA ASP A 24 12.96 -21.64 -2.45
C ASP A 24 14.31 -21.36 -3.12
N GLY A 25 15.39 -21.45 -2.34
CA GLY A 25 16.73 -21.07 -2.77
C GLY A 25 16.79 -19.61 -3.24
N LYS A 26 17.04 -19.41 -4.55
CA LYS A 26 17.07 -18.09 -5.21
C LYS A 26 15.73 -17.68 -5.80
N LYS A 27 14.74 -18.56 -5.83
CA LYS A 27 13.44 -18.28 -6.42
C LYS A 27 12.48 -17.77 -5.36
N ILE A 28 11.79 -16.68 -5.68
CA ILE A 28 10.73 -16.13 -4.85
C ILE A 28 9.40 -16.21 -5.61
N LYS A 29 8.36 -16.66 -4.93
CA LYS A 29 7.00 -16.75 -5.43
C LYS A 29 6.06 -16.02 -4.49
N ILE A 30 5.15 -15.22 -5.03
CA ILE A 30 4.12 -14.55 -4.23
C ILE A 30 2.74 -14.82 -4.82
N LYS A 31 1.72 -14.74 -3.96
CA LYS A 31 0.34 -14.50 -4.39
C LYS A 31 0.09 -12.99 -4.35
N ARG A 32 0.00 -12.36 -5.52
CA ARG A 32 -0.33 -10.94 -5.68
C ARG A 32 -1.84 -10.77 -5.66
N GLN A 33 -2.35 -9.92 -4.79
CA GLN A 33 -3.79 -9.63 -4.76
C GLN A 33 -4.20 -8.80 -5.98
N SER A 34 -5.32 -9.18 -6.60
CA SER A 34 -6.01 -8.44 -7.67
C SER A 34 -7.51 -8.34 -7.34
N GLU A 35 -8.26 -7.57 -8.12
CA GLU A 35 -9.71 -7.41 -7.94
C GLU A 35 -10.47 -8.72 -8.15
N SER A 36 -9.96 -9.61 -9.00
CA SER A 36 -10.57 -10.90 -9.33
C SER A 36 -10.04 -12.07 -8.48
N GLY A 37 -9.16 -11.81 -7.51
CA GLY A 37 -8.57 -12.85 -6.66
C GLY A 37 -7.07 -12.66 -6.46
N TYR A 38 -6.26 -13.58 -7.00
CA TYR A 38 -4.81 -13.50 -6.90
C TYR A 38 -4.08 -14.04 -8.14
N ASP A 39 -2.96 -13.41 -8.45
CA ASP A 39 -2.00 -13.88 -9.45
C ASP A 39 -0.82 -14.54 -8.72
N VAL A 40 -0.41 -15.72 -9.19
CA VAL A 40 0.84 -16.34 -8.74
C VAL A 40 1.97 -15.83 -9.62
N VAL A 41 2.88 -15.04 -9.05
CA VAL A 41 4.02 -14.47 -9.76
C VAL A 41 5.33 -14.91 -9.13
N GLU A 42 6.35 -15.13 -9.96
CA GLU A 42 7.65 -15.61 -9.53
C GLU A 42 8.80 -14.90 -10.25
N THR A 43 9.94 -14.79 -9.56
CA THR A 43 11.19 -14.25 -10.10
C THR A 43 12.38 -14.81 -9.31
N GLU A 44 13.59 -14.53 -9.78
CA GLU A 44 14.82 -14.77 -9.02
C GLU A 44 15.17 -13.58 -8.11
N LEU A 45 15.84 -13.87 -7.00
CA LEU A 45 16.43 -12.88 -6.11
C LEU A 45 17.68 -12.24 -6.74
N PRO A 46 17.93 -10.93 -6.55
CA PRO A 46 17.23 -10.03 -5.63
C PRO A 46 15.91 -9.45 -6.19
N ALA A 47 14.90 -9.34 -5.32
CA ALA A 47 13.62 -8.75 -5.63
C ALA A 47 13.10 -7.92 -4.44
N LEU A 48 12.34 -6.86 -4.73
CA LEU A 48 11.64 -6.07 -3.72
C LEU A 48 10.21 -6.59 -3.58
N VAL A 49 9.76 -6.86 -2.35
CA VAL A 49 8.38 -7.29 -2.09
C VAL A 49 7.63 -6.22 -1.31
N SER A 50 6.44 -5.82 -1.78
CA SER A 50 5.49 -5.05 -0.97
C SER A 50 4.33 -5.93 -0.53
N THR A 51 3.95 -5.81 0.73
CA THR A 51 2.92 -6.65 1.36
C THR A 51 1.66 -5.84 1.63
N THR A 52 0.51 -6.51 1.57
CA THR A 52 -0.77 -5.90 1.99
C THR A 52 -1.10 -6.24 3.44
N SER A 53 -2.03 -5.50 4.04
CA SER A 53 -2.61 -5.88 5.33
C SER A 53 -3.24 -7.27 5.21
N GLY A 54 -2.90 -8.18 6.12
CA GLY A 54 -3.40 -9.56 6.10
C GLY A 54 -2.55 -10.55 5.32
N ILE A 55 -1.27 -10.24 5.03
CA ILE A 55 -0.28 -11.26 4.66
C ILE A 55 -0.06 -12.26 5.80
N ASN A 56 -0.10 -11.78 7.04
CA ASN A 56 -0.03 -12.56 8.26
C ASN A 56 -0.64 -11.76 9.43
N GLU A 57 -0.86 -12.42 10.56
CA GLU A 57 -1.13 -11.77 11.83
C GLU A 57 0.22 -11.48 12.53
N PRO A 58 0.58 -10.20 12.75
CA PRO A 58 1.81 -9.87 13.46
C PRO A 58 1.77 -10.46 14.88
N ARG A 59 2.77 -11.27 15.21
CA ARG A 59 2.89 -11.88 16.54
C ARG A 59 2.96 -10.82 17.65
N TYR A 60 2.33 -11.11 18.78
CA TYR A 60 2.47 -10.26 19.97
C TYR A 60 3.91 -10.28 20.49
N PRO A 61 4.47 -9.10 20.85
CA PRO A 61 5.79 -9.03 21.44
C PRO A 61 5.80 -9.65 22.85
N GLN A 62 6.76 -10.54 23.11
CA GLN A 62 6.99 -11.10 24.44
C GLN A 62 7.86 -10.16 25.29
N LEU A 63 7.70 -10.16 26.61
CA LEU A 63 8.45 -9.28 27.53
C LEU A 63 9.97 -9.34 27.31
N LYS A 64 10.53 -10.54 27.15
CA LYS A 64 11.96 -10.73 26.82
C LYS A 64 12.35 -10.03 25.52
N GLY A 65 11.50 -10.11 24.49
CA GLY A 65 11.70 -9.44 23.21
C GLY A 65 11.66 -7.92 23.32
N ILE A 66 10.75 -7.37 24.14
CA ILE A 66 10.66 -5.93 24.42
C ILE A 66 11.95 -5.45 25.11
N MET A 67 12.39 -6.17 26.14
CA MET A 67 13.62 -5.82 26.87
C MET A 67 14.87 -5.91 25.99
N ALA A 68 14.95 -6.91 25.11
CA ALA A 68 16.04 -7.04 24.15
C ALA A 68 16.02 -5.91 23.10
N ALA A 69 14.85 -5.57 22.57
CA ALA A 69 14.70 -4.46 21.61
C ALA A 69 15.08 -3.12 22.24
N LYS A 70 14.70 -2.86 23.49
CA LYS A 70 15.06 -1.64 24.22
C LYS A 70 16.58 -1.46 24.39
N LYS A 71 17.33 -2.57 24.48
CA LYS A 71 18.80 -2.55 24.61
C LYS A 71 19.54 -2.41 23.28
N LYS A 72 18.88 -2.66 22.14
CA LYS A 72 19.53 -2.52 20.84
C LYS A 72 19.80 -1.05 20.55
N GLU A 73 21.01 -0.76 20.14
CA GLU A 73 21.37 0.55 19.65
C GLU A 73 20.62 0.84 18.33
N ILE A 74 19.89 1.95 18.30
CA ILE A 74 19.25 2.44 17.09
C ILE A 74 20.19 3.45 16.45
N LYS A 75 20.95 2.99 15.45
CA LYS A 75 21.80 3.88 14.65
C LYS A 75 20.91 4.90 13.93
N LYS A 76 21.17 6.18 14.19
CA LYS A 76 20.51 7.30 13.51
C LYS A 76 21.44 7.77 12.41
N TYR A 77 20.94 7.75 11.18
CA TYR A 77 21.64 8.29 10.02
C TYR A 77 21.03 9.62 9.63
N THR A 78 21.88 10.60 9.36
CA THR A 78 21.51 11.82 8.64
C THR A 78 21.61 11.59 7.14
N ALA A 79 21.04 12.49 6.33
CA ALA A 79 21.23 12.44 4.88
C ALA A 79 22.72 12.52 4.48
N VAL A 80 23.50 13.30 5.23
CA VAL A 80 24.94 13.48 5.01
C VAL A 80 25.70 12.17 5.27
N ASP A 81 25.36 11.44 6.33
CA ASP A 81 25.97 10.14 6.64
C ASP A 81 25.75 9.10 5.52
N LEU A 82 24.71 9.29 4.70
CA LEU A 82 24.35 8.44 3.57
C LEU A 82 24.83 8.99 2.22
N GLY A 83 25.56 10.11 2.21
CA GLY A 83 26.04 10.76 0.99
C GLY A 83 24.94 11.40 0.14
N LEU A 84 23.80 11.74 0.73
CA LEU A 84 22.65 12.33 0.02
C LEU A 84 22.66 13.86 0.13
N GLY A 85 22.55 14.53 -1.02
CA GLY A 85 22.42 15.98 -1.14
C GLY A 85 21.02 16.49 -0.76
N ALA A 86 20.92 17.76 -0.37
CA ALA A 86 19.65 18.38 0.01
C ALA A 86 18.66 18.49 -1.17
N ASP A 87 19.18 18.54 -2.40
CA ASP A 87 18.43 18.51 -3.65
C ASP A 87 17.86 17.13 -4.01
N GLN A 88 18.31 16.07 -3.32
CA GLN A 88 17.87 14.69 -3.57
C GLN A 88 16.78 14.22 -2.60
N VAL A 89 16.60 14.90 -1.47
CA VAL A 89 15.70 14.48 -0.38
C VAL A 89 14.86 15.64 0.16
N GLY A 90 13.83 15.30 0.95
CA GLY A 90 12.97 16.30 1.59
C GLY A 90 12.16 17.12 0.59
N ALA A 91 11.77 18.34 0.97
CA ALA A 91 10.95 19.22 0.15
C ALA A 91 11.69 19.71 -1.12
N SER A 92 13.00 19.91 -1.03
CA SER A 92 13.82 20.41 -2.15
C SER A 92 14.00 19.36 -3.26
N GLY A 93 14.08 18.08 -2.92
CA GLY A 93 14.12 16.98 -3.88
C GLY A 93 12.75 16.41 -4.28
N ALA A 94 11.65 16.95 -3.74
CA ALA A 94 10.31 16.46 -4.03
C ALA A 94 9.87 16.85 -5.46
N ARG A 95 9.38 15.86 -6.21
CA ARG A 95 8.80 16.08 -7.56
C ARG A 95 7.34 16.51 -7.55
N GLU A 96 6.70 16.42 -6.39
CA GLU A 96 5.30 16.76 -6.18
C GLU A 96 5.17 17.66 -4.94
N LYS A 97 4.22 18.59 -4.98
CA LYS A 97 3.93 19.50 -3.88
C LYS A 97 2.44 19.52 -3.59
N VAL A 98 2.09 19.34 -2.32
CA VAL A 98 0.70 19.49 -1.86
C VAL A 98 0.37 20.98 -1.83
N LEU A 99 -0.62 21.40 -2.62
CA LEU A 99 -1.05 22.80 -2.70
C LEU A 99 -2.07 23.16 -1.63
N THR A 100 -3.04 22.28 -1.40
CA THR A 100 -4.15 22.51 -0.48
C THR A 100 -4.55 21.21 0.19
N VAL A 101 -4.95 21.30 1.46
CA VAL A 101 -5.57 20.18 2.20
C VAL A 101 -6.89 20.70 2.72
N GLY A 102 -7.97 19.96 2.45
CA GLY A 102 -9.33 20.30 2.87
C GLY A 102 -10.05 19.08 3.41
N ARG A 103 -11.08 19.29 4.23
CA ARG A 103 -11.97 18.20 4.64
C ARG A 103 -12.94 17.89 3.49
N PRO A 104 -13.25 16.61 3.25
CA PRO A 104 -14.33 16.28 2.32
C PRO A 104 -15.64 16.94 2.81
N PRO A 105 -16.54 17.30 1.88
CA PRO A 105 -17.84 17.88 2.26
C PRO A 105 -18.61 16.91 3.16
N ALA A 106 -19.46 17.46 4.03
CA ALA A 106 -20.33 16.65 4.87
C ALA A 106 -21.25 15.76 4.01
N ARG A 107 -21.61 14.56 4.51
CA ARG A 107 -22.56 13.68 3.83
C ARG A 107 -23.86 14.44 3.56
N GLN A 108 -24.27 14.50 2.31
CA GLN A 108 -25.59 15.01 1.93
C GLN A 108 -26.66 13.98 2.29
N ALA A 109 -27.90 14.43 2.48
CA ALA A 109 -29.03 13.53 2.71
C ALA A 109 -29.20 12.58 1.51
N GLY A 110 -29.38 11.28 1.77
CA GLY A 110 -29.67 10.30 0.73
C GLY A 110 -31.05 10.55 0.11
N LYS A 111 -31.23 10.12 -1.14
CA LYS A 111 -32.52 10.16 -1.83
C LYS A 111 -33.41 9.03 -1.31
N LYS A 112 -34.52 9.38 -0.66
CA LYS A 112 -35.58 8.41 -0.33
C LYS A 112 -36.48 8.28 -1.55
N ILE A 113 -36.65 7.05 -2.02
CA ILE A 113 -37.57 6.71 -3.11
C ILE A 113 -38.73 5.96 -2.49
N THR A 114 -39.94 6.50 -2.60
CA THR A 114 -41.17 5.81 -2.20
C THR A 114 -41.57 4.88 -3.33
N ASP A 115 -41.84 3.61 -3.02
CA ASP A 115 -42.18 2.62 -4.03
C ASP A 115 -43.67 2.70 -4.39
N GLU A 116 -43.94 3.08 -5.63
CA GLU A 116 -45.27 3.08 -6.25
C GLU A 116 -45.37 2.02 -7.38
N GLY A 117 -44.45 1.05 -7.41
CA GLY A 117 -44.35 -0.01 -8.42
C GLY A 117 -43.12 0.12 -9.35
N GLU A 118 -42.47 1.29 -9.37
CA GLU A 118 -41.24 1.55 -10.14
C GLU A 118 -40.00 1.82 -9.26
N GLY A 119 -40.11 1.69 -7.93
CA GLY A 119 -39.03 2.05 -7.00
C GLY A 119 -37.71 1.34 -7.30
N GLY A 120 -37.77 0.07 -7.70
CA GLY A 120 -36.60 -0.72 -8.09
C GLY A 120 -35.87 -0.17 -9.32
N LYS A 121 -36.61 0.28 -10.33
CA LYS A 121 -36.04 0.91 -11.54
C LYS A 121 -35.39 2.25 -11.19
N GLN A 122 -36.06 3.06 -10.38
CA GLN A 122 -35.53 4.37 -9.97
C GLN A 122 -34.25 4.26 -9.13
N ILE A 123 -34.10 3.20 -8.32
CA ILE A 123 -32.87 2.91 -7.59
C ILE A 123 -31.77 2.47 -8.56
N ALA A 124 -32.08 1.57 -9.50
CA ALA A 124 -31.11 1.10 -10.49
C ALA A 124 -30.59 2.24 -11.38
N ASP A 125 -31.48 3.11 -11.87
CA ASP A 125 -31.13 4.28 -12.67
C ASP A 125 -30.21 5.23 -11.89
N PHE A 126 -30.50 5.45 -10.60
CA PHE A 126 -29.65 6.28 -9.72
C PHE A 126 -28.25 5.68 -9.50
N LEU A 127 -28.15 4.36 -9.31
CA LEU A 127 -26.85 3.70 -9.13
C LEU A 127 -26.03 3.65 -10.43
N ALA A 128 -26.70 3.50 -11.58
CA ALA A 128 -26.08 3.56 -12.90
C ALA A 128 -25.56 4.98 -13.21
N GLU A 129 -26.29 6.03 -12.84
CA GLU A 129 -25.82 7.42 -12.93
C GLU A 129 -24.54 7.65 -12.11
N LEU A 130 -24.47 7.06 -10.92
CA LEU A 130 -23.27 7.09 -10.07
C LEU A 130 -22.15 6.14 -10.53
N LYS A 131 -22.37 5.34 -11.60
CA LYS A 131 -21.43 4.34 -12.13
C LYS A 131 -20.98 3.31 -11.09
N ILE A 132 -21.89 2.95 -10.20
CA ILE A 132 -21.67 1.94 -9.15
C ILE A 132 -22.16 0.57 -9.62
N ILE A 133 -23.10 0.54 -10.58
CA ILE A 133 -23.56 -0.64 -11.31
C ILE A 133 -23.49 -0.40 -12.81
#